data_AF-A0A3M1UH64-F1
#
_entry.id   AF-A0A3M1UH64-F1
#
_cell.length_a   1.000
_cell.length_b   1.000
_cell.length_c   1.000
_cell.angle_alpha   90.00
_cell.angle_beta   90.00
_cell.angle_gamma   90.00
#
_symmetry.space_group_name_H-M   'P 1'
#
loop_
_entity.id
_entity.type
_entity.pdbx_description
1 polymer ?
#
loop_
_entity_poly.entity_id
_entity_poly.type
_entity_poly.pdbx_seq_one_letter_code
_entity_poly.pdbx_strand_id
1 'polypeptide(L)'
;MLLKLVLLGLTVVMLGTLLRQLRQPYILAYILAGVLLGPEGMAIITDKVLIDHLGEMGLILLLFFIGMEVDLPNLLSFWKPAVLGTALQIGGSLLAAYLVGTLMGWSPGLMVLMGFILSL
;
A
#
# COMPACT_ATOMS: atom_id res chain seq x y z
N MET A 1 22.89 7.10 -9.04
CA MET A 1 21.42 7.05 -9.15
C MET A 1 20.94 5.72 -9.72
N LEU A 2 21.25 5.39 -10.98
CA LEU A 2 20.81 4.14 -11.62
C LEU A 2 21.18 2.87 -10.84
N LEU A 3 22.41 2.78 -10.31
CA LEU A 3 22.84 1.63 -9.49
C LEU A 3 21.93 1.41 -8.27
N LYS A 4 21.46 2.48 -7.62
CA LYS A 4 20.58 2.38 -6.44
C LYS A 4 19.20 1.82 -6.81
N LEU A 5 18.66 2.22 -7.97
CA LEU A 5 17.41 1.69 -8.50
C LEU A 5 17.55 0.22 -8.92
N VAL A 6 18.68 -0.15 -9.51
CA VAL A 6 18.98 -1.55 -9.84
C VAL A 6 19.07 -2.40 -8.57
N LEU A 7 19.76 -1.92 -7.54
CA LEU A 7 19.84 -2.60 -6.24
C LEU A 7 18.47 -2.74 -5.58
N LEU A 8 17.62 -1.70 -5.66
CA LEU A 8 16.24 -1.76 -5.19
C LEU A 8 15.45 -2.84 -5.91
N GLY A 9 15.44 -2.84 -7.24
CA GLY A 9 14.74 -3.83 -8.05
C GLY A 9 15.24 -5.26 -7.78
N LEU A 10 16.55 -5.44 -7.69
CA LEU A 10 17.16 -6.74 -7.43
C LEU A 10 16.83 -7.27 -6.04
N THR A 11 16.82 -6.39 -5.04
CA THR A 11 16.40 -6.73 -3.66
C THR A 11 14.92 -7.12 -3.61
N VAL A 12 14.05 -6.38 -4.30
CA VAL A 12 12.62 -6.71 -4.40
C VAL A 12 12.43 -8.07 -5.09
N VAL A 13 13.14 -8.35 -6.19
CA VAL A 13 13.05 -9.65 -6.88
C VAL A 13 13.55 -10.79 -5.99
N MET A 14 14.67 -10.60 -5.30
CA MET A 14 15.22 -11.59 -4.37
C MET A 14 14.25 -11.86 -3.21
N LEU A 15 13.78 -10.82 -2.53
CA LEU A 15 12.82 -10.97 -1.42
C LEU A 15 11.48 -11.52 -1.90
N GLY A 16 10.99 -11.08 -3.06
CA GLY A 16 9.74 -11.57 -3.64
C GLY A 16 9.80 -13.03 -3.99
N THR A 17 10.91 -13.51 -4.58
CA THR A 17 11.10 -14.94 -4.87
C THR A 17 11.20 -15.78 -3.59
N LEU A 18 11.92 -15.30 -2.58
CA LEU A 18 12.01 -15.95 -1.27
C LEU A 18 10.64 -16.01 -0.56
N LEU A 19 9.93 -14.89 -0.49
CA LEU A 19 8.61 -14.79 0.14
C LEU A 19 7.58 -15.64 -0.60
N ARG A 20 7.66 -15.73 -1.93
CA ARG A 20 6.82 -16.64 -2.72
C ARG A 20 7.02 -18.10 -2.31
N GLN A 21 8.26 -18.53 -2.06
CA GLN A 21 8.52 -19.89 -1.56
C GLN A 21 7.89 -20.12 -0.18
N LEU A 22 7.87 -19.08 0.65
CA LEU A 22 7.22 -19.08 1.96
C LEU A 22 5.69 -18.85 1.91
N ARG A 23 5.10 -18.79 0.71
CA ARG A 23 3.67 -18.50 0.47
C ARG A 23 3.20 -17.17 1.05
N GLN A 24 4.09 -16.20 1.13
CA GLN A 24 3.79 -14.85 1.60
C GLN A 24 3.37 -13.93 0.44
N PRO A 25 2.50 -12.94 0.67
CA PRO A 25 2.15 -11.94 -0.34
C PRO A 25 3.36 -11.14 -0.82
N TYR A 26 3.42 -10.84 -2.13
CA TYR A 26 4.52 -10.05 -2.73
C TYR A 26 4.65 -8.65 -2.14
N ILE A 27 3.56 -8.09 -1.59
CA ILE A 27 3.59 -6.74 -1.02
C ILE A 27 4.59 -6.61 0.13
N LEU A 28 4.83 -7.70 0.89
CA LEU A 28 5.85 -7.71 1.93
C LEU A 28 7.25 -7.51 1.37
N ALA A 29 7.54 -7.95 0.14
CA ALA A 29 8.85 -7.77 -0.47
C ALA A 29 9.17 -6.28 -0.68
N TYR A 30 8.17 -5.49 -1.10
CA TYR A 30 8.34 -4.04 -1.30
C TYR A 30 8.57 -3.32 0.03
N ILE A 31 7.79 -3.67 1.07
CA ILE A 31 7.93 -3.10 2.43
C ILE A 31 9.31 -3.44 2.99
N LEU A 32 9.70 -4.71 2.95
CA LEU A 32 11.00 -5.16 3.47
C LEU A 32 12.17 -4.56 2.69
N ALA A 33 12.09 -4.46 1.35
CA ALA A 33 13.11 -3.80 0.55
C ALA A 33 13.25 -2.32 0.93
N GLY A 34 12.14 -1.62 1.16
CA GLY A 34 12.14 -0.23 1.62
C GLY A 34 12.75 -0.06 3.00
N VAL A 35 12.42 -0.96 3.95
CA VAL A 35 13.01 -0.96 5.30
C VAL A 35 14.50 -1.27 5.26
N LEU A 36 14.94 -2.24 4.46
CA LEU A 36 16.33 -2.66 4.37
C LEU A 36 17.22 -1.63 3.64
N LEU A 37 16.75 -1.07 2.53
CA LEU A 37 17.55 -0.16 1.70
C LEU A 37 17.34 1.32 2.03
N GLY A 38 16.29 1.64 2.80
CA GLY A 38 15.97 2.99 3.24
C GLY A 38 16.95 3.54 4.28
N PRO A 39 16.75 4.80 4.71
CA PRO A 39 17.66 5.49 5.63
C PRO A 39 17.81 4.79 6.99
N GLU A 40 16.75 4.17 7.50
CA GLU A 40 16.76 3.44 8.78
C GLU A 40 17.37 2.03 8.68
N GLY A 41 17.62 1.53 7.46
CA GLY A 41 18.26 0.24 7.21
C GLY A 41 19.74 0.41 6.88
N MET A 42 20.10 0.13 5.63
CA MET A 42 21.47 0.26 5.11
C MET A 42 21.79 1.66 4.59
N ALA A 43 20.83 2.60 4.61
CA ALA A 43 20.96 3.97 4.12
C ALA A 43 21.45 4.12 2.67
N ILE A 44 21.30 3.07 1.85
CA ILE A 44 21.72 3.04 0.45
C ILE A 44 20.88 4.03 -0.37
N ILE A 45 19.58 4.10 -0.08
CA ILE A 45 18.63 5.02 -0.71
C ILE A 45 18.20 6.06 0.31
N THR A 46 18.76 7.26 0.16
CA THR A 46 18.61 8.38 1.11
C THR A 46 17.89 9.58 0.49
N ASP A 47 17.73 9.56 -0.84
CA ASP A 47 17.14 10.66 -1.59
C ASP A 47 15.61 10.53 -1.61
N LYS A 48 14.96 11.06 -0.56
CA LYS A 48 13.51 10.96 -0.38
C LYS A 48 12.73 11.61 -1.53
N VAL A 49 13.17 12.79 -1.98
CA VAL A 49 12.50 13.54 -3.06
C VAL A 49 12.39 12.71 -4.33
N LEU A 50 13.47 12.02 -4.68
CA LEU A 50 13.51 11.16 -5.85
C LEU A 50 12.59 9.94 -5.70
N ILE A 51 12.56 9.31 -4.51
CA ILE A 51 11.69 8.15 -4.24
C ILE A 51 10.22 8.58 -4.30
N ASP A 52 9.88 9.73 -3.72
CA ASP A 52 8.52 10.25 -3.68
C ASP A 52 8.00 10.49 -5.10
N HIS A 53 8.77 11.16 -5.96
CA HIS A 53 8.39 11.37 -7.36
C HIS A 53 8.27 10.06 -8.15
N LEU A 54 9.16 9.10 -7.94
CA LEU A 54 9.06 7.78 -8.58
C LEU A 54 7.82 7.01 -8.11
N GLY A 55 7.50 7.08 -6.82
CA GLY A 55 6.31 6.49 -6.23
C GLY A 55 5.03 7.11 -6.77
N GLU A 56 4.97 8.44 -6.85
CA GLU A 56 3.86 9.18 -7.47
C GLU A 56 3.66 8.79 -8.94
N MET A 57 4.73 8.77 -9.73
CA MET A 57 4.67 8.34 -11.13
C MET A 57 4.20 6.88 -11.25
N GLY A 58 4.71 5.99 -10.40
CA GLY A 58 4.29 4.59 -10.35
C GLY A 58 2.81 4.43 -10.00
N LEU A 59 2.31 5.20 -9.03
CA LEU A 59 0.91 5.21 -8.63
C LEU A 59 0.02 5.74 -9.76
N ILE A 60 0.42 6.83 -10.43
CA ILE A 60 -0.30 7.39 -11.57
C ILE A 60 -0.41 6.35 -12.69
N LEU A 61 0.70 5.69 -13.03
CA LEU A 61 0.70 4.63 -14.05
C LEU A 61 -0.20 3.46 -13.63
N LEU A 62 -0.12 3.00 -12.37
CA LEU A 62 -0.97 1.93 -11.85
C LEU A 62 -2.45 2.27 -11.94
N LEU A 63 -2.85 3.46 -11.48
CA LEU A 63 -4.23 3.93 -11.53
C LEU A 63 -4.70 4.12 -12.98
N PHE A 64 -3.81 4.53 -13.88
CA PHE A 64 -4.09 4.61 -15.32
C PHE A 64 -4.34 3.22 -15.91
N PHE A 65 -3.49 2.23 -15.61
CA PHE A 65 -3.70 0.84 -16.06
C PHE A 65 -5.00 0.25 -15.50
N ILE A 66 -5.29 0.47 -14.23
CA ILE A 66 -6.57 0.06 -13.63
C ILE A 66 -7.72 0.71 -14.40
N GLY A 67 -7.65 2.00 -14.69
CA GLY A 67 -8.66 2.71 -15.47
C GLY A 67 -8.85 2.17 -16.89
N MET A 68 -7.77 1.73 -17.56
CA MET A 68 -7.85 1.14 -18.91
C MET A 68 -8.49 -0.24 -18.92
N GLU A 69 -8.32 -1.03 -17.86
CA GLU A 69 -8.86 -2.38 -17.74
C GLU A 69 -10.33 -2.39 -17.24
N VAL A 70 -10.81 -1.27 -16.68
CA VAL A 70 -12.17 -1.16 -16.14
C VAL A 70 -13.20 -1.03 -17.26
N ASP A 71 -14.12 -1.98 -17.30
CA ASP A 71 -15.33 -1.93 -18.12
C ASP A 71 -16.41 -1.07 -17.43
N LEU A 72 -16.58 0.17 -17.90
CA LEU A 72 -17.52 1.14 -17.33
C LEU A 72 -18.98 0.65 -17.34
N PRO A 73 -19.55 0.14 -18.46
CA PRO A 73 -20.89 -0.43 -18.48
C PRO A 73 -21.10 -1.53 -17.43
N ASN A 74 -20.14 -2.44 -17.29
CA ASN A 74 -20.20 -3.48 -16.29
C ASN A 74 -20.13 -2.90 -14.87
N LEU A 75 -19.20 -1.98 -14.59
CA LEU A 75 -19.10 -1.28 -13.29
C LEU A 75 -20.42 -0.59 -12.90
N LEU A 76 -21.07 0.06 -13.86
CA LEU A 76 -22.37 0.72 -13.67
C LEU A 76 -23.52 -0.28 -13.51
N SER A 77 -23.38 -1.55 -13.85
CA SER A 77 -24.42 -2.54 -13.57
C SER A 77 -24.47 -2.93 -12.08
N PHE A 78 -23.34 -2.85 -11.37
CA PHE A 78 -23.19 -3.24 -9.97
C PHE A 78 -22.75 -2.10 -9.03
N TRP A 79 -22.97 -0.84 -9.43
CA TRP A 79 -22.58 0.33 -8.63
C TRP A 79 -23.21 0.36 -7.23
N LYS A 80 -24.47 -0.07 -7.08
CA LYS A 80 -25.18 -0.05 -5.78
C LYS A 80 -24.50 -0.98 -4.76
N PRO A 81 -24.31 -2.29 -5.05
CA PRO A 81 -23.53 -3.16 -4.18
C PRO A 81 -22.11 -2.65 -3.93
N ALA A 82 -21.42 -2.12 -4.95
CA ALA A 82 -20.06 -1.63 -4.80
C ALA A 82 -19.96 -0.45 -3.82
N VAL A 83 -20.84 0.55 -3.96
CA VAL A 83 -20.87 1.73 -3.08
C VAL A 83 -21.32 1.37 -1.67
N LEU A 84 -22.35 0.52 -1.52
CA LEU A 84 -22.81 0.10 -0.20
C LEU A 84 -21.76 -0.77 0.51
N GLY A 85 -21.12 -1.69 -0.20
CA GLY A 85 -20.07 -2.56 0.33
C GLY A 85 -18.86 -1.75 0.81
N THR A 86 -18.38 -0.82 -0.01
CA THR A 86 -17.27 0.07 0.37
C THR A 86 -17.63 1.00 1.54
N ALA A 87 -18.82 1.59 1.55
CA ALA A 87 -19.27 2.42 2.67
C ALA A 87 -19.37 1.63 3.98
N LEU A 88 -19.91 0.40 3.93
CA LEU A 88 -19.98 -0.49 5.10
C LEU A 88 -18.58 -0.93 5.55
N GLN A 89 -17.67 -1.23 4.62
CA GLN A 89 -16.28 -1.58 4.92
C GLN A 89 -15.56 -0.41 5.62
N ILE A 90 -15.65 0.80 5.07
CA ILE A 90 -15.02 2.00 5.67
C ILE A 90 -15.60 2.25 7.07
N GLY A 91 -16.93 2.23 7.21
CA GLY A 91 -17.59 2.40 8.50
C GLY A 91 -17.19 1.33 9.51
N GLY A 92 -17.16 0.06 9.09
CA GLY A 92 -16.75 -1.07 9.91
C GLY A 92 -15.28 -0.98 10.36
N SER A 93 -14.37 -0.62 9.45
CA SER A 93 -12.94 -0.44 9.75
C SER A 93 -12.70 0.73 10.71
N LEU A 94 -13.41 1.85 10.54
CA LEU A 94 -13.36 2.99 11.47
C LEU A 94 -13.90 2.62 12.85
N LEU A 95 -15.02 1.89 12.91
CA LEU A 95 -15.56 1.41 14.19
C LEU A 95 -14.61 0.43 14.88
N ALA A 96 -14.03 -0.52 14.14
CA ALA A 96 -13.05 -1.46 14.68
C ALA A 96 -11.81 -0.72 15.20
N ALA A 97 -11.26 0.21 14.43
CA ALA A 97 -10.11 1.02 14.84
C ALA A 97 -10.42 1.90 16.07
N TYR A 98 -11.64 2.43 16.18
CA TYR A 98 -12.09 3.20 17.33
C TYR A 98 -12.22 2.32 18.59
N LEU A 99 -12.81 1.13 18.48
CA LEU A 99 -12.93 0.19 19.61
C LEU A 99 -11.55 -0.27 20.11
N VAL A 100 -10.66 -0.66 19.20
CA VAL A 100 -9.28 -1.05 19.56
C VAL A 100 -8.52 0.15 20.13
N GLY A 101 -8.64 1.30 19.49
CA GLY A 101 -7.93 2.53 19.89
C GLY A 101 -8.35 3.04 21.25
N THR A 102 -9.64 2.96 21.61
CA THR A 102 -10.12 3.33 22.94
C THR A 102 -9.61 2.39 24.03
N LEU A 103 -9.52 1.08 23.76
CA LEU A 103 -8.92 0.10 24.67
C LEU A 103 -7.42 0.31 24.87
N MET A 104 -6.71 0.72 23.82
CA MET A 104 -5.27 0.97 23.85
C MET A 104 -4.87 2.41 24.20
N GLY A 105 -5.83 3.31 24.41
CA GLY A 105 -5.58 4.72 24.73
C GLY A 105 -4.96 5.53 23.58
N TRP A 106 -5.25 5.17 22.33
CA TRP A 106 -4.73 5.88 21.15
C TRP A 106 -5.30 7.30 21.01
N SER A 107 -4.59 8.16 20.28
CA SER A 107 -5.12 9.49 19.96
C SER A 107 -6.23 9.40 18.91
N PRO A 108 -7.22 10.32 18.89
CA PRO A 108 -8.30 10.29 17.90
C PRO A 108 -7.80 10.32 16.44
N GLY A 109 -6.72 11.06 16.18
CA GLY A 109 -6.10 11.10 14.85
C GLY A 109 -5.52 9.75 14.43
N LEU A 110 -4.90 9.01 15.35
CA LEU A 110 -4.37 7.67 15.07
C LEU A 110 -5.50 6.67 14.81
N MET A 111 -6.59 6.73 15.56
CA MET A 111 -7.75 5.85 15.34
C MET A 111 -8.36 6.04 13.94
N VAL A 112 -8.53 7.29 13.50
CA VAL A 112 -9.04 7.61 12.17
C VAL A 112 -8.06 7.14 11.09
N LEU A 113 -6.76 7.41 11.26
CA LEU A 113 -5.72 6.97 10.33
C LEU A 113 -5.72 5.45 10.17
N MET A 114 -5.75 4.70 11.27
CA MET A 114 -5.78 3.23 11.25
C MET A 114 -7.05 2.71 10.60
N GLY A 115 -8.21 3.33 10.86
CA GLY A 115 -9.47 2.93 10.24
C GLY A 115 -9.45 3.07 8.72
N PHE A 116 -8.85 4.13 8.18
CA PHE A 116 -8.69 4.28 6.73
C PHE A 116 -7.66 3.30 6.16
N ILE A 117 -6.52 3.09 6.83
CA ILE A 117 -5.51 2.10 6.39
C ILE A 117 -6.11 0.69 6.34
N LEU A 118 -6.95 0.32 7.30
CA LEU A 118 -7.65 -0.97 7.34
C LEU A 118 -8.75 -1.11 6.27
N SER A 119 -9.28 0.00 5.77
CA SER A 119 -10.32 0.00 4.74
C SER A 119 -9.78 -0.08 3.31
N LEU A 120 -8.46 0.11 3.14
CA LEU A 120 -7.75 0.19 1.87
C LEU A 120 -7.14 -1.17 1.49
#